data_AF-A0A1G0PG40-F1
#
_entry.id   AF-A0A1G0PG40-F1
#
_cell.length_a   1.000
_cell.length_b   1.000
_cell.length_c   1.000
_cell.angle_alpha   90.00
_cell.angle_beta   90.00
_cell.angle_gamma   90.00
#
_symmetry.space_group_name_H-M   'P 1'
#
loop_
_entity.id
_entity.type
_entity.pdbx_description
1 polymer ?
#
loop_
_entity_poly.entity_id
_entity_poly.type
_entity_poly.pdbx_seq_one_letter_code
_entity_poly.pdbx_strand_id
1 'polypeptide(L)'
;VTEHYLEALEKIGNKKVNVEVSLKLTQIGFDLSVEKTYENFKRICEKAKSFNNVVWIDMEYSRYVDKTIKFYKKIKTEFDNVGLCLQAYLYRTDDDLKELLEIHPFIRLVKGAYNEPKQIAFEQKAQTDENYFQLAKMLVDAVKENKARAAFATHDETLVAKIENYAKTKGLSRENLEFQMLYGIKSNTQLRLAKDGYKLLVLISYGNAWFPWYMRRLAERPANVGFVLRNMFTK
;
A
#
# COMPACT_ATOMS: atom_id res chain seq x y z
N VAL A 1 6.50 7.14 -18.90
CA VAL A 1 5.93 6.38 -17.76
C VAL A 1 4.41 6.39 -17.80
N THR A 2 3.75 7.55 -17.87
CA THR A 2 2.28 7.66 -17.95
C THR A 2 1.67 6.77 -19.03
N GLU A 3 2.16 6.85 -20.27
CA GLU A 3 1.65 6.02 -21.38
C GLU A 3 1.75 4.51 -21.10
N HIS A 4 2.82 4.08 -20.43
CA HIS A 4 2.98 2.67 -20.05
C HIS A 4 1.90 2.20 -19.07
N TYR A 5 1.52 3.04 -18.10
CA TYR A 5 0.41 2.74 -17.20
C TYR A 5 -0.93 2.70 -17.94
N LEU A 6 -1.15 3.59 -18.92
CA LEU A 6 -2.37 3.59 -19.73
C LEU A 6 -2.48 2.31 -20.57
N GLU A 7 -1.40 1.89 -21.24
CA GLU A 7 -1.34 0.63 -21.98
C GLU A 7 -1.54 -0.59 -21.07
N ALA A 8 -0.93 -0.58 -19.87
CA ALA A 8 -1.09 -1.65 -18.91
C ALA A 8 -2.55 -1.78 -18.45
N LEU A 9 -3.19 -0.65 -18.10
CA LEU A 9 -4.60 -0.61 -17.71
C LEU A 9 -5.53 -1.09 -18.83
N GLU A 10 -5.25 -0.73 -20.08
CA GLU A 10 -5.99 -1.22 -21.24
C GLU A 10 -5.87 -2.74 -21.40
N LYS A 11 -4.66 -3.28 -21.27
CA LYS A 11 -4.44 -4.74 -21.31
C LYS A 11 -5.14 -5.46 -20.15
N ILE A 12 -5.09 -4.89 -18.94
CA ILE A 12 -5.77 -5.43 -17.75
C ILE A 12 -7.29 -5.47 -17.98
N GLY A 13 -7.85 -4.35 -18.45
CA GLY A 13 -9.27 -4.20 -18.75
C GLY A 13 -9.76 -5.16 -19.83
N ASN A 14 -9.05 -5.23 -20.96
CA ASN A 14 -9.41 -6.08 -22.09
C ASN A 14 -9.32 -7.58 -21.76
N LYS A 15 -8.33 -7.97 -20.95
CA LYS A 15 -8.18 -9.36 -20.47
C LYS A 15 -9.03 -9.68 -19.23
N LYS A 16 -9.74 -8.70 -18.67
CA LYS A 16 -10.55 -8.82 -17.44
C LYS A 16 -9.77 -9.45 -16.28
N VAL A 17 -8.50 -9.06 -16.12
CA VAL A 17 -7.66 -9.59 -15.04
C VAL A 17 -7.91 -8.79 -13.77
N ASN A 18 -8.08 -9.46 -12.64
CA ASN A 18 -8.26 -8.81 -11.34
C ASN A 18 -6.91 -8.28 -10.80
N VAL A 19 -6.49 -7.11 -11.30
CA VAL A 19 -5.21 -6.47 -10.96
C VAL A 19 -5.44 -5.00 -10.69
N GLU A 20 -4.89 -4.50 -9.59
CA GLU A 20 -4.82 -3.07 -9.29
C GLU A 20 -3.42 -2.53 -9.55
N VAL A 21 -3.30 -1.27 -9.94
CA VAL A 21 -2.00 -0.66 -10.27
C VAL A 21 -1.47 0.15 -9.09
N SER A 22 -0.15 0.11 -8.88
CA SER A 22 0.54 0.95 -7.90
C SER A 22 1.63 1.76 -8.61
N LEU A 23 1.78 3.02 -8.22
CA LEU A 23 2.78 3.91 -8.80
C LEU A 23 3.33 4.90 -7.77
N LYS A 24 4.53 5.42 -8.04
CA LYS A 24 5.15 6.50 -7.29
C LYS A 24 4.98 7.80 -8.06
N LEU A 25 4.57 8.88 -7.38
CA LEU A 25 4.34 10.16 -8.05
C LEU A 25 5.62 10.69 -8.69
N THR A 26 6.79 10.45 -8.08
CA THR A 26 8.08 10.85 -8.69
C THR A 26 8.32 10.26 -10.07
N GLN A 27 7.79 9.05 -10.37
CA GLN A 27 7.94 8.41 -11.68
C GLN A 27 7.14 9.12 -12.79
N ILE A 28 6.17 9.95 -12.43
CA ILE A 28 5.35 10.73 -13.36
C ILE A 28 5.57 12.25 -13.23
N GLY A 29 6.68 12.64 -12.60
CA GLY A 29 7.19 14.03 -12.64
C GLY A 29 7.01 14.84 -11.37
N PHE A 30 6.78 14.23 -10.20
CA PHE A 30 6.40 14.97 -8.98
C PHE A 30 7.47 15.91 -8.41
N ASP A 31 8.75 15.68 -8.75
CA ASP A 31 9.84 16.60 -8.42
C ASP A 31 10.10 17.65 -9.52
N LEU A 32 9.43 17.52 -10.67
CA LEU A 32 9.59 18.42 -11.82
C LEU A 32 8.44 19.41 -11.93
N SER A 33 7.19 18.94 -11.84
CA SER A 33 5.98 19.77 -11.78
C SER A 33 4.84 18.99 -11.16
N VAL A 34 4.28 19.54 -10.08
CA VAL A 34 3.10 18.97 -9.41
C VAL A 34 1.87 19.06 -10.32
N GLU A 35 1.76 20.12 -11.13
CA GLU A 35 0.69 20.36 -12.08
C GLU A 35 0.69 19.29 -13.18
N LYS A 36 1.85 19.05 -13.82
CA LYS A 36 1.97 17.98 -14.83
C LYS A 36 1.81 16.59 -14.24
N THR A 37 2.26 16.38 -13.00
CA THR A 37 1.99 15.14 -12.28
C THR A 37 0.49 14.93 -12.08
N TYR A 38 -0.23 15.99 -11.73
CA TYR A 38 -1.68 15.97 -11.55
C TYR A 38 -2.41 15.62 -12.85
N GLU A 39 -2.10 16.31 -13.95
CA GLU A 39 -2.65 16.02 -15.28
C GLU A 39 -2.41 14.56 -15.70
N ASN A 40 -1.18 14.06 -15.53
CA ASN A 40 -0.83 12.69 -15.86
C ASN A 40 -1.57 11.67 -14.98
N PHE A 41 -1.64 11.92 -13.67
CA PHE A 41 -2.32 11.02 -12.75
C PHE A 41 -3.83 10.97 -13.00
N LYS A 42 -4.46 12.10 -13.35
CA LYS A 42 -5.87 12.15 -13.78
C LYS A 42 -6.14 11.23 -14.97
N ARG A 43 -5.32 11.31 -16.02
CA ARG A 43 -5.44 10.43 -17.20
C ARG A 43 -5.40 8.95 -16.80
N ILE A 44 -4.50 8.58 -15.87
CA ILE A 44 -4.39 7.22 -15.35
C ILE A 44 -5.65 6.83 -14.56
N CYS A 45 -6.17 7.71 -13.70
CA CYS A 45 -7.37 7.46 -12.90
C CYS A 45 -8.62 7.28 -13.77
N GLU A 46 -8.79 8.11 -14.80
CA GLU A 46 -9.88 8.02 -15.78
C GLU A 46 -9.85 6.67 -16.51
N LYS A 47 -8.68 6.27 -17.01
CA LYS A 47 -8.48 4.98 -17.67
C LYS A 47 -8.69 3.80 -16.72
N ALA A 48 -8.26 3.91 -15.46
CA ALA A 48 -8.50 2.88 -14.46
C ALA A 48 -10.00 2.77 -14.14
N LYS A 49 -10.69 3.91 -14.01
CA LYS A 49 -12.13 3.97 -13.71
C LYS A 49 -12.97 3.35 -14.82
N SER A 50 -12.61 3.52 -16.09
CA SER A 50 -13.32 2.86 -17.21
C SER A 50 -13.28 1.33 -17.16
N PHE A 51 -12.39 0.75 -16.35
CA PHE A 51 -12.27 -0.70 -16.13
C PHE A 51 -12.58 -1.12 -14.68
N ASN A 52 -13.25 -0.28 -13.89
CA ASN A 52 -13.53 -0.52 -12.46
C ASN A 52 -12.26 -0.87 -11.64
N ASN A 53 -11.15 -0.21 -11.97
CA ASN A 53 -9.84 -0.50 -11.41
C ASN A 53 -9.39 0.62 -10.46
N VAL A 54 -8.54 0.28 -9.49
CA VAL A 54 -7.99 1.20 -8.48
C VAL A 54 -6.53 1.52 -8.76
N VAL A 55 -6.17 2.79 -8.54
CA VAL A 55 -4.80 3.30 -8.62
C VAL A 55 -4.29 3.59 -7.22
N TRP A 56 -3.22 2.92 -6.80
CA TRP A 56 -2.55 3.15 -5.53
C TRP A 56 -1.36 4.11 -5.69
N ILE A 57 -1.35 5.16 -4.86
CA ILE A 57 -0.21 6.04 -4.66
C ILE A 57 0.70 5.42 -3.61
N ASP A 58 1.85 4.92 -4.04
CA ASP A 58 2.90 4.45 -3.14
C ASP A 58 3.53 5.63 -2.41
N MET A 59 3.62 5.53 -1.09
CA MET A 59 4.29 6.54 -0.26
C MET A 59 5.80 6.38 -0.35
N GLU A 60 6.46 7.48 -0.66
CA GLU A 60 7.91 7.55 -0.82
C GLU A 60 8.58 7.97 0.51
N TYR A 61 9.76 8.58 0.46
CA TYR A 61 10.46 9.07 1.66
C TYR A 61 9.62 10.09 2.45
N SER A 62 9.94 10.26 3.73
CA SER A 62 9.28 11.20 4.65
C SER A 62 9.12 12.62 4.07
N ARG A 63 10.13 13.12 3.35
CA ARG A 63 10.12 14.43 2.66
C ARG A 63 9.00 14.58 1.61
N TYR A 64 8.40 13.48 1.17
CA TYR A 64 7.28 13.48 0.22
C TYR A 64 5.91 13.41 0.89
N VAL A 65 5.83 13.08 2.19
CA VAL A 65 4.55 12.73 2.85
C VAL A 65 3.54 13.86 2.76
N ASP A 66 3.91 15.08 3.17
CA ASP A 66 2.99 16.23 3.16
C ASP A 66 2.46 16.53 1.76
N LYS A 67 3.35 16.62 0.77
CA LYS A 67 2.95 16.91 -0.61
C LYS A 67 2.13 15.77 -1.21
N THR A 68 2.40 14.52 -0.85
CA THR A 68 1.66 13.34 -1.34
C THR A 68 0.27 13.27 -0.72
N ILE A 69 0.12 13.51 0.59
CA ILE A 69 -1.19 13.57 1.26
C ILE A 69 -2.03 14.70 0.67
N LYS A 70 -1.45 15.91 0.50
CA LYS A 70 -2.13 17.04 -0.15
C LYS A 70 -2.57 16.70 -1.57
N PHE A 71 -1.71 16.05 -2.35
CA PHE A 71 -2.02 15.58 -3.70
C PHE A 71 -3.18 14.57 -3.70
N TYR A 72 -3.13 13.57 -2.81
CA TYR A 72 -4.17 12.56 -2.68
C TYR A 72 -5.52 13.17 -2.31
N LYS A 73 -5.57 14.05 -1.29
CA LYS A 73 -6.80 14.75 -0.88
C LYS A 73 -7.42 15.50 -2.05
N LYS A 74 -6.61 16.20 -2.86
CA LYS A 74 -7.07 16.91 -4.06
C LYS A 74 -7.60 15.94 -5.13
N ILE A 75 -6.90 14.85 -5.43
CA ILE A 75 -7.37 13.87 -6.42
C ILE A 75 -8.67 13.18 -5.95
N LYS A 76 -8.80 12.89 -4.65
CA LYS A 76 -9.95 12.19 -4.07
C LYS A 76 -11.27 12.97 -4.23
N THR A 77 -11.21 14.29 -4.39
CA THR A 77 -12.41 15.09 -4.68
C THR A 77 -12.95 14.87 -6.10
N GLU A 78 -12.10 14.37 -7.01
CA GLU A 78 -12.46 14.11 -8.41
C GLU A 78 -12.61 12.60 -8.71
N PHE A 79 -11.91 11.73 -7.96
CA PHE A 79 -11.86 10.29 -8.21
C PHE A 79 -12.07 9.48 -6.93
N ASP A 80 -12.92 8.46 -7.02
CA ASP A 80 -13.24 7.51 -5.95
C ASP A 80 -12.39 6.23 -5.98
N ASN A 81 -11.71 5.96 -7.09
CA ASN A 81 -10.91 4.76 -7.35
C ASN A 81 -9.41 4.95 -7.11
N VAL A 82 -9.05 5.74 -6.09
CA VAL A 82 -7.65 6.06 -5.75
C VAL A 82 -7.37 5.71 -4.29
N GLY A 83 -6.24 5.07 -4.04
CA GLY A 83 -5.76 4.77 -2.70
C GLY A 83 -4.39 5.34 -2.39
N LEU A 84 -4.09 5.48 -1.10
CA LEU A 84 -2.86 6.05 -0.57
C LEU A 84 -2.18 5.06 0.36
N CYS A 85 -0.86 4.92 0.24
CA CYS A 85 -0.09 4.17 1.23
C CYS A 85 0.26 5.04 2.45
N LEU A 86 0.22 4.47 3.65
CA LEU A 86 0.70 5.09 4.89
C LEU A 86 1.71 4.18 5.59
N GLN A 87 2.67 4.77 6.30
CA GLN A 87 3.85 4.08 6.80
C GLN A 87 3.90 4.08 8.34
N ALA A 88 3.58 2.95 8.97
CA ALA A 88 3.43 2.84 10.41
C ALA A 88 4.68 3.20 11.24
N TYR A 89 5.88 3.21 10.66
CA TYR A 89 7.09 3.63 11.36
C TYR A 89 7.20 5.13 11.62
N LEU A 90 6.41 6.01 10.96
CA LEU A 90 6.50 7.46 11.19
C LEU A 90 5.59 7.86 12.34
N TYR A 91 6.09 8.71 13.24
CA TYR A 91 5.32 9.22 14.39
C TYR A 91 4.03 9.93 13.97
N ARG A 92 4.07 10.67 12.86
CA ARG A 92 2.95 11.46 12.32
C ARG A 92 1.76 10.65 11.77
N THR A 93 1.94 9.36 11.52
CA THR A 93 0.98 8.56 10.73
C THR A 93 -0.38 8.42 11.41
N ASP A 94 -0.42 8.43 12.74
CA ASP A 94 -1.68 8.37 13.50
C ASP A 94 -2.56 9.60 13.23
N ASP A 95 -1.97 10.80 13.29
CA ASP A 95 -2.68 12.05 13.00
C ASP A 95 -3.06 12.16 11.52
N ASP A 96 -2.13 11.79 10.61
CA ASP A 96 -2.41 11.76 9.18
C ASP A 96 -3.59 10.82 8.86
N LEU A 97 -3.66 9.64 9.49
CA LEU A 97 -4.75 8.69 9.29
C LEU A 97 -6.08 9.24 9.81
N LYS A 98 -6.11 9.81 11.01
CA LYS A 98 -7.33 10.42 11.59
C LYS A 98 -7.92 11.47 10.66
N GLU A 99 -7.09 12.37 10.13
CA GLU A 99 -7.55 13.39 9.21
C GLU A 99 -8.05 12.81 7.88
N LEU A 100 -7.38 11.76 7.37
CA LEU A 100 -7.78 11.11 6.13
C LEU A 100 -9.10 10.34 6.24
N LEU A 101 -9.43 9.81 7.41
CA LEU A 101 -10.69 9.08 7.63
C LEU A 101 -11.94 9.94 7.39
N GLU A 102 -11.84 11.27 7.53
CA GLU A 102 -12.93 12.21 7.26
C GLU A 102 -13.37 12.22 5.77
N ILE A 103 -12.49 11.79 4.86
CA ILE A 103 -12.74 11.81 3.40
C ILE A 103 -12.92 10.42 2.79
N HIS A 104 -13.27 9.44 3.61
CA HIS A 104 -13.56 8.06 3.22
C HIS A 104 -12.47 7.41 2.35
N PRO A 105 -11.24 7.25 2.89
CA PRO A 105 -10.05 6.98 2.09
C PRO A 105 -9.92 5.49 1.75
N PHE A 106 -9.15 5.20 0.70
CA PHE A 106 -8.57 3.87 0.51
C PHE A 106 -7.13 3.91 1.02
N ILE A 107 -6.82 3.14 2.06
CA ILE A 107 -5.52 3.16 2.73
C ILE A 107 -4.84 1.81 2.61
N ARG A 108 -3.60 1.81 2.11
CA ARG A 108 -2.67 0.67 2.22
C ARG A 108 -1.72 0.95 3.37
N LEU A 109 -1.83 0.17 4.45
CA LEU A 109 -0.94 0.31 5.59
C LEU A 109 0.31 -0.57 5.39
N VAL A 110 1.50 0.03 5.45
CA VAL A 110 2.79 -0.66 5.42
C VAL A 110 3.59 -0.31 6.68
N LYS A 111 4.65 -1.09 6.99
CA LYS A 111 5.60 -0.68 8.05
C LYS A 111 6.40 0.57 7.69
N GLY A 112 6.80 0.68 6.43
CA GLY A 112 7.77 1.67 5.95
C GLY A 112 9.03 0.99 5.42
N ALA A 113 9.54 1.46 4.29
CA ALA A 113 10.64 0.81 3.56
C ALA A 113 11.96 1.59 3.61
N TYR A 114 11.89 2.90 3.89
CA TYR A 114 13.04 3.79 3.79
C TYR A 114 13.84 3.85 5.09
N ASN A 115 15.09 4.31 4.99
CA ASN A 115 15.94 4.57 6.13
C ASN A 115 15.76 6.03 6.58
N GLU A 116 14.87 6.23 7.55
CA GLU A 116 14.51 7.56 8.08
C GLU A 116 15.19 7.81 9.42
N PRO A 117 15.50 9.08 9.74
CA PRO A 117 16.15 9.43 10.99
C PRO A 117 15.21 9.21 12.20
N LYS A 118 15.78 8.83 13.35
CA LYS A 118 15.02 8.50 14.59
C LYS A 118 14.16 9.65 15.13
N GLN A 119 14.42 10.88 14.69
CA GLN A 119 13.66 12.08 15.02
C GLN A 119 12.24 12.05 14.44
N ILE A 120 12.00 11.26 13.38
CA ILE A 120 10.71 11.21 12.68
C ILE A 120 10.14 9.79 12.57
N ALA A 121 10.95 8.76 12.85
CA ALA A 121 10.55 7.37 12.72
C ALA A 121 10.99 6.53 13.93
N PHE A 122 10.17 5.54 14.29
CA PHE A 122 10.49 4.55 15.30
C PHE A 122 11.76 3.77 14.92
N GLU A 123 12.74 3.78 15.81
CA GLU A 123 13.99 3.03 15.64
C GLU A 123 13.79 1.53 15.91
N GLN A 124 13.01 1.21 16.95
CA GLN A 124 12.81 -0.19 17.35
C GLN A 124 11.67 -0.82 16.55
N LYS A 125 11.94 -2.01 16.00
CA LYS A 125 10.94 -2.83 15.28
C LYS A 125 9.65 -3.02 16.09
N ALA A 126 9.78 -3.28 17.40
CA ALA A 126 8.64 -3.48 18.28
C ALA A 126 7.69 -2.27 18.33
N GLN A 127 8.23 -1.05 18.32
CA GLN A 127 7.42 0.17 18.31
C GLN A 127 6.70 0.34 16.96
N THR A 128 7.36 0.04 15.83
CA THR A 128 6.72 0.04 14.51
C THR A 128 5.61 -1.00 14.43
N ASP A 129 5.83 -2.22 14.96
CA ASP A 129 4.84 -3.29 14.96
C ASP A 129 3.62 -2.93 15.81
N GLU A 130 3.85 -2.35 16.99
CA GLU A 130 2.79 -1.87 17.86
C GLU A 130 1.98 -0.76 17.17
N ASN A 131 2.65 0.25 16.62
CA ASN A 131 1.95 1.33 15.92
C ASN A 131 1.20 0.82 14.69
N TYR A 132 1.78 -0.10 13.93
CA TYR A 132 1.08 -0.76 12.80
C TYR A 132 -0.22 -1.41 13.29
N PHE A 133 -0.18 -2.14 14.40
CA PHE A 133 -1.39 -2.78 14.92
C PHE A 133 -2.41 -1.76 15.43
N GLN A 134 -1.99 -0.67 16.08
CA GLN A 134 -2.90 0.40 16.49
C GLN A 134 -3.61 1.04 15.29
N LEU A 135 -2.86 1.43 14.27
CA LEU A 135 -3.41 1.97 13.01
C LEU A 135 -4.33 0.95 12.30
N ALA A 136 -3.96 -0.34 12.35
CA ALA A 136 -4.78 -1.39 11.75
C ALA A 136 -6.13 -1.54 12.44
N LYS A 137 -6.21 -1.39 13.77
CA LYS A 137 -7.48 -1.39 14.50
C LYS A 137 -8.39 -0.23 14.05
N MET A 138 -7.83 0.97 13.94
CA MET A 138 -8.58 2.14 13.45
C MET A 138 -9.13 1.90 12.03
N LEU A 139 -8.31 1.31 11.16
CA LEU A 139 -8.73 0.97 9.80
C LEU A 139 -9.79 -0.14 9.76
N VAL A 140 -9.69 -1.16 10.60
CA VAL A 140 -10.73 -2.20 10.72
C VAL A 140 -12.06 -1.61 11.15
N ASP A 141 -12.05 -0.73 12.15
CA ASP A 141 -13.24 -0.03 12.63
C ASP A 141 -13.83 0.85 11.52
N ALA A 142 -13.00 1.63 10.83
CA ALA A 142 -13.43 2.44 9.70
C ALA A 142 -14.01 1.62 8.54
N VAL A 143 -13.42 0.47 8.20
CA VAL A 143 -13.97 -0.44 7.18
C VAL A 143 -15.32 -0.99 7.62
N LYS A 144 -15.46 -1.39 8.89
CA LYS A 144 -16.73 -1.89 9.43
C LYS A 144 -17.85 -0.84 9.37
N GLU A 145 -17.50 0.43 9.53
CA GLU A 145 -18.40 1.58 9.42
C GLU A 145 -18.61 2.07 7.97
N ASN A 146 -18.06 1.37 6.97
CA ASN A 146 -18.03 1.79 5.56
C ASN A 146 -17.40 3.17 5.33
N LYS A 147 -16.50 3.58 6.22
CA LYS A 147 -15.75 4.85 6.16
C LYS A 147 -14.37 4.71 5.51
N ALA A 148 -13.94 3.52 5.14
CA ALA A 148 -12.67 3.33 4.44
C ALA A 148 -12.64 2.01 3.68
N ARG A 149 -11.69 1.90 2.74
CA ARG A 149 -11.12 0.60 2.33
C ARG A 149 -9.73 0.49 2.94
N ALA A 150 -9.42 -0.61 3.61
CA ALA A 150 -8.11 -0.84 4.19
C ALA A 150 -7.43 -2.06 3.57
N ALA A 151 -6.16 -1.91 3.21
CA ALA A 151 -5.30 -2.97 2.73
C ALA A 151 -4.10 -3.13 3.67
N PHE A 152 -4.00 -4.26 4.37
CA PHE A 152 -2.92 -4.53 5.31
C PHE A 152 -1.73 -5.17 4.57
N ALA A 153 -0.76 -4.34 4.18
CA ALA A 153 0.39 -4.75 3.40
C ALA A 153 1.56 -5.18 4.29
N THR A 154 1.54 -6.44 4.73
CA THR A 154 2.54 -7.02 5.63
C THR A 154 2.70 -8.53 5.42
N HIS A 155 3.92 -9.03 5.65
CA HIS A 155 4.23 -10.47 5.71
C HIS A 155 4.45 -10.97 7.14
N ASP A 156 4.29 -10.09 8.11
CA ASP A 156 4.45 -10.42 9.52
C ASP A 156 3.23 -11.23 9.98
N GLU A 157 3.38 -12.54 10.08
CA GLU A 157 2.30 -13.47 10.40
C GLU A 157 1.69 -13.21 11.78
N THR A 158 2.46 -12.65 12.71
CA THR A 158 1.95 -12.22 14.02
C THR A 158 1.01 -11.04 13.88
N LEU A 159 1.34 -10.04 13.05
CA LEU A 159 0.45 -8.92 12.77
C LEU A 159 -0.80 -9.37 12.00
N VAL A 160 -0.64 -10.28 11.03
CA VAL A 160 -1.77 -10.87 10.29
C VAL A 160 -2.75 -11.52 11.28
N ALA A 161 -2.27 -12.40 12.15
CA ALA A 161 -3.12 -13.07 13.15
C ALA A 161 -3.78 -12.10 14.13
N LYS A 162 -3.06 -11.06 14.59
CA LYS A 162 -3.62 -10.02 15.46
C LYS A 162 -4.76 -9.26 14.77
N ILE A 163 -4.62 -8.93 13.49
CA ILE A 163 -5.62 -8.21 12.70
C ILE A 163 -6.83 -9.11 12.40
N GLU A 164 -6.61 -10.38 12.03
CA GLU A 164 -7.67 -11.38 11.85
C GLU A 164 -8.53 -11.50 13.13
N ASN A 165 -7.88 -11.60 14.29
CA ASN A 165 -8.55 -11.69 15.58
C ASN A 165 -9.33 -10.43 15.91
N TYR A 166 -8.76 -9.24 15.72
CA TYR A 166 -9.45 -7.98 15.99
C TYR A 166 -10.64 -7.76 15.04
N ALA A 167 -10.49 -8.05 13.75
CA ALA A 167 -11.59 -7.99 12.79
C ALA A 167 -12.73 -8.94 13.17
N LYS A 168 -12.41 -10.14 13.66
CA LYS A 168 -13.39 -11.09 14.18
C LYS A 168 -14.14 -10.54 15.40
N THR A 169 -13.47 -9.91 16.37
CA THR A 169 -14.15 -9.32 17.54
C THR A 169 -15.06 -8.14 17.15
N LYS A 170 -14.80 -7.47 16.04
CA LYS A 170 -15.64 -6.41 15.46
C LYS A 170 -16.74 -6.94 14.52
N GLY A 171 -16.82 -8.25 14.31
CA GLY A 171 -17.79 -8.86 13.39
C GLY A 171 -17.61 -8.38 11.94
N LEU A 172 -16.37 -8.10 11.53
CA LEU A 172 -16.04 -7.84 10.13
C LEU A 172 -15.87 -9.18 9.40
N SER A 173 -16.55 -9.35 8.27
CA SER A 173 -16.44 -10.57 7.48
C SER A 173 -15.07 -10.66 6.81
N ARG A 174 -14.64 -11.90 6.52
CA ARG A 174 -13.32 -12.15 5.93
C ARG A 174 -13.17 -11.51 4.55
N GLU A 175 -14.23 -11.47 3.74
CA GLU A 175 -14.15 -10.85 2.40
C GLU A 175 -13.91 -9.33 2.45
N ASN A 176 -14.25 -8.69 3.57
CA ASN A 176 -14.02 -7.26 3.80
C ASN A 176 -12.67 -6.95 4.46
N LEU A 177 -11.89 -7.99 4.82
CA LEU A 177 -10.55 -7.84 5.37
C LEU A 177 -9.52 -8.15 4.28
N GLU A 178 -8.85 -7.09 3.81
CA GLU A 178 -7.90 -7.18 2.70
C GLU A 178 -6.44 -7.22 3.18
N PHE A 179 -5.72 -8.25 2.78
CA PHE A 179 -4.27 -8.37 2.95
C PHE A 179 -3.56 -8.17 1.62
N GLN A 180 -2.38 -7.56 1.66
CA GLN A 180 -1.52 -7.43 0.50
C GLN A 180 -0.11 -7.91 0.80
N MET A 181 0.47 -8.69 -0.10
CA MET A 181 1.80 -9.26 0.09
C MET A 181 2.63 -9.15 -1.19
N LEU A 182 3.94 -9.03 -1.06
CA LEU A 182 4.86 -9.09 -2.19
C LEU A 182 4.91 -10.51 -2.79
N TYR A 183 4.96 -10.59 -4.11
CA TYR A 183 5.16 -11.84 -4.84
C TYR A 183 6.42 -12.59 -4.38
N GLY A 184 6.29 -13.91 -4.20
CA GLY A 184 7.40 -14.80 -3.82
C GLY A 184 7.79 -14.78 -2.34
N ILE A 185 7.06 -14.08 -1.48
CA ILE A 185 7.36 -14.00 -0.04
C ILE A 185 6.20 -14.57 0.78
N LYS A 186 6.48 -15.56 1.63
CA LYS A 186 5.47 -16.21 2.49
C LYS A 186 4.29 -16.77 1.70
N SER A 187 4.58 -17.51 0.62
CA SER A 187 3.57 -18.08 -0.29
C SER A 187 2.56 -18.97 0.43
N ASN A 188 2.97 -19.72 1.47
CA ASN A 188 2.02 -20.52 2.27
C ASN A 188 1.00 -19.63 3.00
N THR A 189 1.42 -18.50 3.54
CA THR A 189 0.52 -17.52 4.18
C THR A 189 -0.42 -16.89 3.15
N GLN A 190 0.07 -16.60 1.94
CA GLN A 190 -0.76 -16.12 0.83
C GLN A 190 -1.86 -17.14 0.49
N LEU A 191 -1.47 -18.38 0.24
CA LEU A 191 -2.43 -19.46 -0.08
C LEU A 191 -3.43 -19.71 1.05
N ARG A 192 -2.98 -19.67 2.31
CA ARG A 192 -3.85 -19.78 3.49
C ARG A 192 -4.90 -18.68 3.49
N LEU A 193 -4.49 -17.41 3.42
CA LEU A 193 -5.41 -16.28 3.48
C LEU A 193 -6.46 -16.33 2.37
N ALA A 194 -6.05 -16.65 1.14
CA ALA A 194 -6.98 -16.82 0.03
C ALA A 194 -7.96 -17.99 0.27
N LYS A 195 -7.48 -19.15 0.75
CA LYS A 195 -8.31 -20.31 1.06
C LYS A 195 -9.30 -20.04 2.20
N ASP A 196 -8.90 -19.25 3.18
CA ASP A 196 -9.73 -18.90 4.34
C ASP A 196 -10.84 -17.89 4.00
N GLY A 197 -10.85 -17.35 2.77
CA GLY A 197 -11.85 -16.41 2.27
C GLY A 197 -11.51 -14.94 2.48
N TYR A 198 -10.26 -14.62 2.82
CA TYR A 198 -9.81 -13.23 2.90
C TYR A 198 -9.58 -12.65 1.50
N LYS A 199 -9.79 -11.35 1.35
CA LYS A 199 -9.36 -10.65 0.14
C LYS A 199 -7.83 -10.54 0.15
N LEU A 200 -7.17 -11.19 -0.80
CA LEU A 200 -5.72 -11.17 -0.89
C LEU A 200 -5.27 -10.65 -2.27
N LEU A 201 -4.41 -9.63 -2.26
CA LEU A 201 -3.69 -9.21 -3.46
C LEU A 201 -2.19 -9.46 -3.30
N VAL A 202 -1.56 -9.88 -4.40
CA VAL A 202 -0.12 -10.11 -4.44
C VAL A 202 0.52 -9.04 -5.34
N LEU A 203 1.38 -8.19 -4.75
CA LEU A 203 2.08 -7.15 -5.48
C LEU A 203 3.19 -7.76 -6.33
N ILE A 204 3.06 -7.58 -7.64
CA ILE A 204 4.03 -7.99 -8.65
C ILE A 204 4.67 -6.72 -9.21
N SER A 205 6.00 -6.70 -9.26
CA SER A 205 6.77 -5.64 -9.95
C SER A 205 7.32 -6.20 -11.25
N TYR A 206 7.28 -5.40 -12.32
CA TYR A 206 7.76 -5.79 -13.65
C TYR A 206 8.45 -4.61 -14.34
N GLY A 207 9.14 -4.90 -15.45
CA GLY A 207 9.84 -3.90 -16.27
C GLY A 207 11.35 -4.09 -16.30
N ASN A 208 12.02 -3.42 -17.24
CA ASN A 208 13.44 -3.64 -17.53
C ASN A 208 14.37 -3.15 -16.40
N ALA A 209 13.91 -2.23 -15.55
CA ALA A 209 14.67 -1.68 -14.42
C ALA A 209 14.56 -2.54 -13.14
N TRP A 210 14.27 -3.84 -13.26
CA TRP A 210 14.08 -4.73 -12.10
C TRP A 210 15.35 -4.87 -11.24
N PHE A 211 16.54 -4.89 -11.85
CA PHE A 211 17.79 -5.11 -11.13
C PHE A 211 18.16 -3.93 -10.21
N PRO A 212 18.17 -2.66 -10.66
CA PRO A 212 18.37 -1.51 -9.76
C PRO A 212 17.30 -1.38 -8.66
N TRP A 213 16.07 -1.82 -8.94
CA TRP A 213 15.00 -1.85 -7.94
C TRP A 213 15.25 -2.94 -6.88
N TYR A 214 15.66 -4.14 -7.30
CA TYR A 214 15.96 -5.26 -6.41
C TYR A 214 17.16 -4.95 -5.50
N MET A 215 18.23 -4.39 -6.07
CA MET A 215 19.43 -3.99 -5.33
C MET A 215 19.13 -2.92 -4.27
N ARG A 216 18.24 -1.95 -4.56
CA ARG A 216 17.79 -0.97 -3.56
C ARG A 216 17.02 -1.61 -2.41
N ARG A 217 16.13 -2.57 -2.69
CA ARG A 217 15.43 -3.32 -1.63
C ARG A 217 16.38 -4.08 -0.70
N LEU A 218 17.51 -4.56 -1.22
CA LEU A 218 18.55 -5.17 -0.41
C LEU A 218 19.35 -4.10 0.36
N ALA A 219 19.71 -2.99 -0.26
CA ALA A 219 20.56 -1.96 0.38
C ALA A 219 19.84 -1.12 1.46
N GLU A 220 18.53 -0.89 1.33
CA GLU A 220 17.82 0.12 2.14
C GLU A 220 17.62 -0.29 3.62
N ARG A 221 17.58 -1.59 3.95
CA ARG A 221 17.64 -2.10 5.34
C ARG A 221 18.31 -3.48 5.40
N PRO A 222 19.34 -3.70 6.23
CA PRO A 222 19.93 -5.04 6.45
C PRO A 222 18.89 -6.09 6.90
N ALA A 223 17.88 -5.66 7.66
CA ALA A 223 16.76 -6.50 8.07
C ALA A 223 15.91 -7.00 6.87
N ASN A 224 15.80 -6.21 5.78
CA ASN A 224 15.10 -6.63 4.56
C ASN A 224 15.91 -7.69 3.80
N VAL A 225 17.25 -7.61 3.83
CA VAL A 225 18.14 -8.63 3.25
C VAL A 225 18.00 -9.94 4.00
N GLY A 226 18.10 -9.93 5.33
CA GLY A 226 17.93 -11.12 6.16
C GLY A 226 16.54 -11.73 6.00
N PHE A 227 15.50 -10.90 5.88
CA PHE A 227 14.13 -11.35 5.62
C PHE A 227 13.98 -12.00 4.24
N VAL A 228 14.49 -11.40 3.16
CA VAL A 228 14.42 -11.98 1.80
C VAL A 228 15.22 -13.28 1.72
N LEU A 229 16.47 -13.30 2.22
CA LEU A 229 17.32 -14.49 2.22
C LEU A 229 16.69 -15.63 3.03
N ARG A 230 16.16 -15.36 4.24
CA ARG A 230 15.52 -16.40 5.07
C ARG A 230 14.28 -17.01 4.40
N ASN A 231 13.52 -16.20 3.65
CA ASN A 231 12.33 -16.67 2.91
C ASN A 231 12.68 -17.43 1.62
N MET A 232 13.90 -17.31 1.07
CA MET A 232 14.34 -18.16 -0.05
C MET A 232 14.61 -19.61 0.38
N PHE A 233 14.87 -19.84 1.67
CA PHE A 233 15.18 -21.16 2.23
C PHE A 233 14.04 -21.80 3.04
N THR A 234 12.97 -21.04 3.34
CA THR A 234 11.75 -21.59 3.96
C THR A 234 10.64 -21.62 2.91
N LYS A 235 10.44 -22.79 2.30
CA LYS A 235 9.28 -23.08 1.43
C LYS A 235 7.99 -23.10 2.24
#